data_AF-A0A969JP02-F1
#
_entry.id   AF-A0A969JP02-F1
#
_cell.length_a   1.000
_cell.length_b   1.000
_cell.length_c   1.000
_cell.angle_alpha   90.00
_cell.angle_beta   90.00
_cell.angle_gamma   90.00
#
_symmetry.space_group_name_H-M   'P 1'
#
loop_
_entity.id
_entity.type
_entity.pdbx_description
1 polymer ?
#
loop_
_entity_poly.entity_id
_entity_poly.type
_entity_poly.pdbx_seq_one_letter_code
_entity_poly.pdbx_strand_id
1 'polypeptide(L)'
;MPKTTTNGITLYYETHGSGEPLAMINGLAYDLWMWHKMVPHLAKHFQVITFDNRGVGQSDAPKGPYSAEMLADDLAGLLDQLGIPQTAVMGHSMGGFVAQAFALKYPDIVSKLILSATNFGGPNHLPITQEALAVLMDISGDPAERLRRGIKISCAPGFTEKNPDSSKNGSPIG
;
A
#
# COMPACT_ATOMS: atom_id res chain seq x y z
N MET A 1 -14.75 13.83 3.41
CA MET A 1 -13.69 12.91 3.90
C MET A 1 -12.35 13.65 3.84
N PRO A 2 -11.37 13.35 4.70
CA PRO A 2 -10.26 14.27 4.94
C PRO A 2 -9.26 14.29 3.78
N LYS A 3 -8.79 15.49 3.45
CA LYS A 3 -7.72 15.74 2.48
C LYS A 3 -6.71 16.69 3.09
N THR A 4 -5.44 16.54 2.72
CA THR A 4 -4.38 17.49 3.09
C THR A 4 -3.57 17.88 1.86
N THR A 5 -2.94 19.04 1.90
CA THR A 5 -2.07 19.51 0.82
C THR A 5 -0.63 19.43 1.28
N THR A 6 0.20 18.69 0.52
CA THR A 6 1.63 18.59 0.76
C THR A 6 2.37 18.34 -0.55
N ASN A 7 3.63 18.75 -0.65
CA ASN A 7 4.47 18.56 -1.84
C ASN A 7 3.79 18.94 -3.18
N GLY A 8 2.97 20.00 -3.14
CA GLY A 8 2.25 20.51 -4.33
C GLY A 8 1.09 19.63 -4.80
N ILE A 9 0.63 18.68 -4.00
CA ILE A 9 -0.53 17.82 -4.30
C ILE A 9 -1.51 17.77 -3.13
N THR A 10 -2.76 17.43 -3.44
CA THR A 10 -3.76 17.08 -2.45
C THR A 10 -3.80 15.56 -2.26
N LEU A 11 -3.55 15.11 -1.03
CA LEU A 11 -3.63 13.71 -0.64
C LEU A 11 -4.94 13.44 0.09
N TYR A 12 -5.61 12.36 -0.31
CA TYR A 12 -6.69 11.77 0.47
C TYR A 12 -6.12 10.81 1.51
N TYR A 13 -6.66 10.87 2.74
CA TYR A 13 -6.27 9.98 3.81
C TYR A 13 -7.45 9.68 4.74
N GLU A 14 -7.28 8.64 5.54
CA GLU A 14 -8.17 8.30 6.64
C GLU A 14 -7.35 7.92 7.87
N THR A 15 -7.92 8.24 9.04
CA THR A 15 -7.36 7.87 10.35
C THR A 15 -8.41 7.08 11.13
N HIS A 16 -8.03 5.92 11.65
CA HIS A 16 -8.92 5.03 12.39
C HIS A 16 -8.28 4.59 13.70
N GLY A 17 -9.08 4.54 14.77
CA GLY A 17 -8.58 4.14 16.09
C GLY A 17 -7.76 5.21 16.80
N SER A 18 -7.05 4.79 17.85
CA SER A 18 -6.20 5.62 18.69
C SER A 18 -5.04 4.80 19.25
N GLY A 19 -4.02 5.47 19.78
CA GLY A 19 -2.81 4.82 20.31
C GLY A 19 -1.59 5.12 19.45
N GLU A 20 -0.63 4.20 19.46
CA GLU A 20 0.60 4.33 18.66
C GLU A 20 0.27 4.41 17.16
N PRO A 21 0.84 5.37 16.41
CA PRO A 21 0.53 5.55 15.00
C PRO A 21 1.15 4.46 14.12
N LEU A 22 0.37 4.05 13.11
CA LEU A 22 0.74 3.08 12.09
C LEU A 22 0.34 3.62 10.71
N ALA A 23 1.32 4.06 9.93
CA ALA A 23 1.14 4.48 8.55
C ALA A 23 1.21 3.27 7.60
N MET A 24 0.19 3.12 6.75
CA MET A 24 0.06 2.00 5.80
C MET A 24 0.11 2.51 4.36
N ILE A 25 1.07 2.01 3.57
CA ILE A 25 1.35 2.44 2.19
C ILE A 25 0.88 1.37 1.19
N ASN A 26 -0.04 1.77 0.31
CA ASN A 26 -0.68 0.89 -0.67
C ASN A 26 0.30 0.30 -1.68
N GLY A 27 -0.07 -0.85 -2.26
CA GLY A 27 0.58 -1.38 -3.46
C GLY A 27 0.27 -0.57 -4.72
N LEU A 28 0.87 -0.96 -5.85
CA LEU A 28 0.68 -0.29 -7.13
C LEU A 28 -0.79 -0.31 -7.55
N ALA A 29 -1.33 0.85 -7.94
CA ALA A 29 -2.70 1.02 -8.43
C ALA A 29 -3.83 0.65 -7.43
N TYR A 30 -3.51 0.47 -6.15
CA TYR A 30 -4.49 0.29 -5.09
C TYR A 30 -4.76 1.60 -4.35
N ASP A 31 -6.03 1.90 -4.11
CA ASP A 31 -6.48 2.96 -3.21
C ASP A 31 -6.80 2.37 -1.81
N LEU A 32 -7.27 3.19 -0.86
CA LEU A 32 -7.58 2.77 0.51
C LEU A 32 -8.45 1.50 0.64
N TRP A 33 -9.27 1.15 -0.38
CA TRP A 33 -10.10 -0.05 -0.32
C TRP A 33 -9.28 -1.31 -0.03
N MET A 34 -8.00 -1.35 -0.41
CA MET A 34 -7.10 -2.47 -0.14
C MET A 34 -7.06 -2.87 1.34
N TRP A 35 -7.25 -1.92 2.25
CA TRP A 35 -7.12 -2.13 3.68
C TRP A 35 -8.43 -2.42 4.43
N HIS A 36 -9.58 -2.48 3.73
CA HIS A 36 -10.91 -2.58 4.36
C HIS A 36 -11.05 -3.74 5.37
N LYS A 37 -10.34 -4.85 5.18
CA LYS A 37 -10.33 -6.00 6.13
C LYS A 37 -9.29 -5.87 7.23
N MET A 38 -8.26 -5.04 7.07
CA MET A 38 -7.18 -4.89 8.05
C MET A 38 -7.47 -3.76 9.03
N VAL A 39 -7.93 -2.61 8.53
CA VAL A 39 -8.17 -1.40 9.33
C VAL A 39 -9.06 -1.67 10.55
N PRO A 40 -10.24 -2.34 10.46
CA PRO A 40 -11.10 -2.54 11.61
C PRO A 40 -10.47 -3.36 12.74
N HIS A 41 -9.49 -4.22 12.43
CA HIS A 41 -8.79 -5.03 13.42
C HIS A 41 -7.61 -4.27 14.02
N LEU A 42 -6.82 -3.57 13.19
CA LEU A 42 -5.67 -2.79 13.63
C LEU A 42 -6.08 -1.55 14.44
N ALA A 43 -7.17 -0.89 14.07
CA ALA A 43 -7.69 0.31 14.74
C ALA A 43 -8.14 0.07 16.19
N LYS A 44 -8.24 -1.21 16.62
CA LYS A 44 -8.47 -1.56 18.03
C LYS A 44 -7.24 -1.36 18.91
N HIS A 45 -6.06 -1.22 18.30
CA HIS A 45 -4.76 -1.21 18.96
C HIS A 45 -3.87 -0.03 18.57
N PHE A 46 -4.10 0.57 17.40
CA PHE A 46 -3.25 1.61 16.82
C PHE A 46 -4.08 2.77 16.28
N GLN A 47 -3.46 3.95 16.18
CA GLN A 47 -3.95 5.00 15.29
C GLN A 47 -3.50 4.66 13.86
N VAL A 48 -4.38 4.02 13.09
CA VAL A 48 -4.09 3.58 11.73
C VAL A 48 -4.26 4.74 10.77
N ILE A 49 -3.21 5.10 10.04
CA ILE A 49 -3.20 6.11 8.99
C ILE A 49 -3.07 5.42 7.64
N THR A 50 -4.09 5.52 6.82
CA THR A 50 -4.12 5.03 5.42
C THR A 50 -4.31 6.20 4.48
N PHE A 51 -3.69 6.16 3.31
CA PHE A 51 -3.76 7.26 2.35
C PHE A 51 -3.69 6.75 0.91
N ASP A 52 -4.24 7.51 -0.01
CA ASP A 52 -4.10 7.26 -1.43
C ASP A 52 -2.78 7.85 -1.88
N ASN A 53 -1.88 7.03 -2.40
CA ASN A 53 -0.67 7.54 -3.06
C ASN A 53 -1.07 8.53 -4.18
N ARG A 54 -0.20 9.49 -4.51
CA ARG A 54 -0.40 10.31 -5.72
C ARG A 54 -0.65 9.42 -6.93
N GLY A 55 -1.58 9.82 -7.80
CA GLY A 55 -1.95 9.07 -9.00
C GLY A 55 -3.00 7.99 -8.82
N VAL A 56 -3.52 7.75 -7.62
CA VAL A 56 -4.58 6.75 -7.38
C VAL A 56 -5.69 7.31 -6.49
N GLY A 57 -6.87 6.68 -6.57
CA GLY A 57 -8.00 6.96 -5.69
C GLY A 57 -8.46 8.42 -5.72
N GLN A 58 -8.54 9.03 -4.54
CA GLN A 58 -9.04 10.39 -4.31
C GLN A 58 -7.93 11.45 -4.16
N SER A 59 -6.66 11.02 -4.25
CA SER A 59 -5.48 11.89 -4.32
C SER A 59 -5.27 12.45 -5.72
N ASP A 60 -4.57 13.58 -5.81
CA ASP A 60 -4.22 14.18 -7.09
C ASP A 60 -3.35 13.24 -7.94
N ALA A 61 -3.51 13.33 -9.27
CA ALA A 61 -2.82 12.48 -10.24
C ALA A 61 -2.05 13.31 -11.28
N PRO A 62 -1.00 14.05 -10.87
CA PRO A 62 -0.15 14.79 -11.81
C PRO A 62 0.53 13.85 -12.83
N LYS A 63 1.05 14.42 -13.93
CA LYS A 63 1.84 13.61 -14.87
C LYS A 63 3.13 13.13 -14.19
N GLY A 64 3.45 11.85 -14.36
CA GLY A 64 4.69 11.24 -13.89
C GLY A 64 5.93 11.64 -14.72
N PRO A 65 7.08 10.98 -14.49
CA PRO A 65 7.26 9.77 -13.68
C PRO A 65 7.23 10.03 -12.16
N TYR A 66 6.83 9.01 -11.40
CA TYR A 66 6.92 9.00 -9.93
C TYR A 66 8.08 8.11 -9.48
N SER A 67 8.72 8.46 -8.36
CA SER A 67 9.75 7.65 -7.71
C SER A 67 9.33 7.25 -6.30
N ALA A 68 9.96 6.23 -5.73
CA ALA A 68 9.69 5.80 -4.36
C ALA A 68 10.01 6.91 -3.34
N GLU A 69 11.07 7.68 -3.58
CA GLU A 69 11.46 8.84 -2.77
C GLU A 69 10.41 9.94 -2.82
N MET A 70 9.84 10.22 -4.00
CA MET A 70 8.75 11.19 -4.14
C MET A 70 7.50 10.76 -3.37
N LEU A 71 7.15 9.47 -3.41
CA LEU A 71 6.04 8.93 -2.63
C LEU A 71 6.35 8.91 -1.12
N ALA A 72 7.63 8.78 -0.74
CA ALA A 72 8.05 8.87 0.65
C ALA A 72 7.93 10.31 1.17
N ASP A 73 8.24 11.31 0.34
CA ASP A 73 8.08 12.72 0.69
C ASP A 73 6.62 13.05 0.97
N ASP A 74 5.69 12.46 0.22
CA ASP A 74 4.25 12.60 0.44
C ASP A 74 3.81 12.06 1.79
N LEU A 75 4.34 10.89 2.18
CA LEU A 75 4.09 10.36 3.51
C LEU A 75 4.66 11.28 4.59
N ALA A 76 5.88 11.79 4.42
CA ALA A 76 6.48 12.73 5.38
C ALA A 76 5.62 13.97 5.55
N GLY A 77 5.17 14.53 4.42
CA GLY A 77 4.27 15.67 4.37
C GLY A 77 2.92 15.41 5.02
N LEU A 78 2.33 14.24 4.79
CA LEU A 78 1.09 13.83 5.46
C LEU A 78 1.28 13.74 6.98
N LEU A 79 2.35 13.09 7.44
CA LEU A 79 2.63 12.93 8.88
C LEU A 79 2.87 14.26 9.57
N ASP A 80 3.58 15.20 8.92
CA ASP A 80 3.77 16.57 9.39
C ASP A 80 2.43 17.30 9.57
N GLN A 81 1.56 17.24 8.55
CA GLN A 81 0.23 17.85 8.61
C GLN A 81 -0.68 17.24 9.69
N LEU A 82 -0.45 15.98 10.04
CA LEU A 82 -1.15 15.29 11.13
C LEU A 82 -0.50 15.50 12.50
N GLY A 83 0.66 16.17 12.56
CA GLY A 83 1.42 16.36 13.79
C GLY A 83 1.96 15.05 14.38
N ILE A 84 2.32 14.08 13.52
CA ILE A 84 2.82 12.76 13.93
C ILE A 84 4.36 12.77 13.85
N PRO A 85 5.07 12.90 14.98
CA PRO A 85 6.53 13.00 14.98
C PRO A 85 7.23 11.67 14.73
N GLN A 86 6.57 10.55 15.03
CA GLN A 86 7.10 9.20 14.86
C GLN A 86 5.96 8.22 14.59
N THR A 87 6.17 7.21 13.74
CA THR A 87 5.17 6.19 13.38
C THR A 87 5.79 4.86 12.98
N ALA A 88 5.05 3.77 13.18
CA ALA A 88 5.36 2.51 12.50
C ALA A 88 4.94 2.62 11.03
N VAL A 89 5.76 2.12 10.11
CA VAL A 89 5.48 2.20 8.67
C VAL A 89 5.34 0.79 8.10
N MET A 90 4.19 0.52 7.49
CA MET A 90 3.91 -0.72 6.77
C MET A 90 3.77 -0.45 5.27
N GLY A 91 4.62 -1.06 4.47
CA GLY A 91 4.55 -1.01 3.01
C GLY A 91 4.20 -2.37 2.41
N HIS A 92 3.20 -2.41 1.53
CA HIS A 92 2.86 -3.62 0.77
C HIS A 92 3.26 -3.51 -0.70
N SER A 93 3.94 -4.54 -1.23
CA SER A 93 4.35 -4.60 -2.64
C SER A 93 5.14 -3.34 -3.05
N MET A 94 4.63 -2.55 -4.00
CA MET A 94 5.21 -1.24 -4.35
C MET A 94 5.36 -0.31 -3.14
N GLY A 95 4.38 -0.29 -2.23
CA GLY A 95 4.44 0.46 -0.99
C GLY A 95 5.60 0.04 -0.09
N GLY A 96 6.13 -1.18 -0.25
CA GLY A 96 7.35 -1.63 0.40
C GLY A 96 8.61 -0.90 -0.10
N PHE A 97 8.69 -0.53 -1.37
CA PHE A 97 9.79 0.30 -1.88
C PHE A 97 9.69 1.73 -1.32
N VAL A 98 8.48 2.27 -1.22
CA VAL A 98 8.22 3.58 -0.60
C VAL A 98 8.59 3.55 0.88
N ALA A 99 8.21 2.50 1.62
CA ALA A 99 8.56 2.34 3.03
C ALA A 99 10.07 2.26 3.25
N GLN A 100 10.80 1.57 2.37
CA GLN A 100 12.27 1.51 2.39
C GLN A 100 12.89 2.89 2.11
N ALA A 101 12.43 3.61 1.08
CA ALA A 101 12.88 4.96 0.77
C ALA A 101 12.60 5.93 1.93
N PHE A 102 11.42 5.82 2.55
CA PHE A 102 11.02 6.60 3.71
C PHE A 102 11.93 6.34 4.91
N ALA A 103 12.21 5.07 5.24
CA ALA A 103 13.09 4.72 6.35
C ALA A 103 14.55 5.19 6.14
N LEU A 104 15.03 5.23 4.89
CA LEU A 104 16.35 5.76 4.56
C LEU A 104 16.42 7.29 4.65
N LYS A 105 15.36 7.98 4.21
CA LYS A 105 15.33 9.45 4.14
C LYS A 105 14.89 10.12 5.45
N TYR A 106 14.02 9.46 6.20
CA TYR A 106 13.38 9.97 7.42
C TYR A 106 13.52 8.99 8.61
N PRO A 107 14.73 8.52 8.95
CA PRO A 107 14.92 7.46 9.94
C PRO A 107 14.36 7.81 11.32
N ASP A 108 14.43 9.09 11.73
CA ASP A 108 13.97 9.54 13.06
C ASP A 108 12.44 9.46 13.24
N ILE A 109 11.69 9.48 12.13
CA ILE A 109 10.23 9.36 12.11
C ILE A 109 9.79 7.88 12.17
N VAL A 110 10.68 6.92 11.88
CA VAL A 110 10.30 5.49 11.80
C VAL A 110 10.55 4.77 13.12
N SER A 111 9.49 4.39 13.84
CA SER A 111 9.61 3.55 15.04
C SER A 111 9.78 2.07 14.71
N LYS A 112 9.14 1.60 13.63
CA LYS A 112 9.18 0.23 13.12
C LYS A 112 8.98 0.23 11.60
N LEU A 113 9.64 -0.70 10.91
CA LEU A 113 9.46 -0.92 9.46
C LEU A 113 8.89 -2.32 9.21
N ILE A 114 7.76 -2.39 8.50
CA ILE A 114 7.06 -3.63 8.16
C ILE A 114 6.99 -3.73 6.63
N LEU A 115 7.62 -4.75 6.06
CA LEU A 115 7.67 -5.00 4.62
C LEU A 115 6.83 -6.23 4.28
N SER A 116 5.75 -6.04 3.51
CA SER A 116 4.80 -7.09 3.14
C SER A 116 4.79 -7.33 1.64
N ALA A 117 5.02 -8.58 1.21
CA ALA A 117 4.97 -9.00 -0.20
C ALA A 117 5.77 -8.08 -1.16
N THR A 118 6.96 -7.67 -0.73
CA THR A 118 7.86 -6.76 -1.46
C THR A 118 9.27 -7.39 -1.54
N ASN A 119 10.23 -6.68 -2.13
CA ASN A 119 11.64 -7.09 -2.15
C ASN A 119 12.57 -5.90 -1.88
N PHE A 120 13.88 -6.18 -1.81
CA PHE A 120 14.93 -5.21 -1.47
C PHE A 120 15.41 -4.35 -2.65
N GLY A 121 14.85 -4.54 -3.85
CA GLY A 121 15.23 -3.79 -5.06
C GLY A 121 16.69 -3.96 -5.48
N GLY A 122 17.14 -3.09 -6.39
CA GLY A 122 18.52 -3.08 -6.88
C GLY A 122 18.90 -4.26 -7.79
N PRO A 123 20.14 -4.34 -8.26
CA PRO A 123 20.55 -5.31 -9.30
C PRO A 123 20.45 -6.78 -8.87
N ASN A 124 20.41 -7.05 -7.56
CA ASN A 124 20.40 -8.40 -7.01
C ASN A 124 19.00 -8.90 -6.63
N HIS A 125 17.94 -8.11 -6.86
CA HIS A 125 16.58 -8.55 -6.56
C HIS A 125 16.17 -9.75 -7.42
N LEU A 126 15.28 -10.58 -6.89
CA LEU A 126 14.60 -11.58 -7.70
C LEU A 126 13.60 -10.85 -8.61
N PRO A 127 13.78 -10.88 -9.94
CA PRO A 127 12.87 -10.21 -10.85
C PRO A 127 11.50 -10.88 -10.80
N ILE A 128 10.46 -10.08 -11.01
CA ILE A 128 9.11 -10.60 -11.22
C ILE A 128 9.13 -11.48 -12.47
N THR A 129 8.53 -12.67 -12.41
CA THR A 129 8.45 -13.55 -13.60
C THR A 129 7.56 -12.90 -14.67
N GLN A 130 7.75 -13.26 -15.94
CA GLN A 130 6.96 -12.67 -17.03
C GLN A 130 5.47 -12.97 -16.89
N GLU A 131 5.14 -14.18 -16.40
CA GLU A 131 3.77 -14.60 -16.13
C GLU A 131 3.14 -13.75 -15.02
N ALA A 132 3.90 -13.49 -13.95
CA ALA A 132 3.45 -12.67 -12.85
C ALA A 132 3.29 -11.21 -13.25
N LEU A 133 4.20 -10.69 -14.07
CA LEU A 133 4.12 -9.34 -14.62
C LEU A 133 2.90 -9.18 -15.54
N ALA A 134 2.63 -10.16 -16.40
CA ALA A 134 1.46 -10.14 -17.29
C ALA A 134 0.15 -10.08 -16.50
N VAL A 135 0.02 -10.87 -15.43
CA VAL A 135 -1.16 -10.82 -14.55
C VAL A 135 -1.25 -9.51 -13.79
N LEU A 136 -0.13 -8.96 -13.31
CA LEU A 136 -0.10 -7.68 -12.60
C LEU A 136 -0.50 -6.50 -13.50
N MET A 137 -0.08 -6.52 -14.77
CA MET A 137 -0.34 -5.44 -15.74
C MET A 137 -1.70 -5.57 -16.44
N ASP A 138 -2.35 -6.72 -16.34
CA ASP A 138 -3.69 -6.93 -16.89
C ASP A 138 -4.76 -6.29 -15.99
N ILE A 139 -5.04 -5.02 -16.28
CA ILE A 139 -6.09 -4.22 -15.63
C ILE A 139 -7.50 -4.47 -16.20
N SER A 140 -7.66 -5.43 -17.11
CA SER A 140 -8.96 -5.73 -17.72
C SER A 140 -9.89 -6.53 -16.78
N GLY A 141 -11.19 -6.48 -17.03
CA GLY A 141 -12.20 -7.19 -16.23
C GLY A 141 -12.55 -6.52 -14.91
N ASP A 142 -13.46 -7.14 -14.16
CA ASP A 142 -13.92 -6.61 -12.88
C ASP A 142 -12.89 -6.81 -11.74
N PRO A 143 -13.00 -6.08 -10.62
CA PRO A 143 -12.07 -6.19 -9.50
C PRO A 143 -11.96 -7.59 -8.89
N ALA A 144 -13.03 -8.39 -8.90
CA ALA A 144 -13.03 -9.74 -8.34
C ALA A 144 -12.26 -10.72 -9.23
N GLU A 145 -12.42 -10.61 -10.55
CA GLU A 145 -11.63 -11.37 -11.52
C GLU A 145 -10.15 -11.01 -11.48
N ARG A 146 -9.83 -9.71 -11.36
CA ARG A 146 -8.44 -9.26 -11.18
C ARG A 146 -7.83 -9.86 -9.91
N LEU A 147 -8.56 -9.88 -8.80
CA LEU A 147 -8.12 -10.53 -7.56
C LEU A 147 -7.89 -12.03 -7.75
N ARG A 148 -8.82 -12.75 -8.41
CA ARG A 148 -8.69 -14.20 -8.65
C ARG A 148 -7.46 -14.54 -9.46
N ARG A 149 -7.18 -13.78 -10.53
CA ARG A 149 -5.95 -13.95 -11.33
C ARG A 149 -4.71 -13.69 -10.46
N GLY A 150 -4.74 -12.63 -9.66
CA GLY A 150 -3.67 -12.28 -8.73
C GLY A 150 -3.35 -13.40 -7.73
N ILE A 151 -4.36 -14.02 -7.11
CA ILE A 151 -4.18 -15.09 -6.10
C ILE A 151 -3.47 -16.31 -6.69
N LYS A 152 -3.83 -16.72 -7.92
CA LYS A 152 -3.19 -17.88 -8.57
C LYS A 152 -1.69 -17.72 -8.78
N ILE A 153 -1.25 -16.49 -9.03
CA ILE A 153 0.16 -16.16 -9.26
C ILE A 153 0.88 -15.82 -7.95
N SER A 154 0.19 -15.22 -6.99
CA SER A 154 0.79 -14.71 -5.75
C SER A 154 0.97 -15.80 -4.68
N CYS A 155 0.40 -16.98 -4.88
CA CYS A 155 0.48 -18.09 -3.94
C CYS A 155 1.35 -19.23 -4.47
N ALA A 156 1.84 -20.07 -3.56
CA ALA A 156 2.63 -21.24 -3.92
C ALA A 156 1.83 -22.18 -4.86
N PRO A 157 2.49 -22.89 -5.79
CA PRO A 157 1.83 -23.90 -6.64
C PRO A 157 1.00 -24.88 -5.80
N GLY A 158 -0.24 -25.15 -6.23
CA GLY A 158 -1.16 -26.03 -5.49
C GLY A 158 -1.95 -25.35 -4.35
N PHE A 159 -1.72 -24.07 -4.07
CA PHE A 159 -2.43 -23.35 -2.99
C PHE A 159 -3.92 -23.23 -3.27
N THR A 160 -4.31 -22.82 -4.48
CA THR A 160 -5.72 -22.60 -4.85
C THR A 160 -6.51 -23.91 -4.89
N GLU A 161 -5.86 -25.00 -5.24
CA GLU A 161 -6.40 -26.36 -5.27
C GLU A 161 -6.69 -26.86 -3.85
N LYS A 162 -5.80 -26.54 -2.91
CA LYS A 162 -5.96 -26.88 -1.48
C LYS A 162 -6.89 -25.92 -0.73
N ASN A 163 -7.11 -24.72 -1.27
CA ASN A 163 -7.90 -23.66 -0.64
C ASN A 163 -8.92 -23.08 -1.64
N PRO A 164 -9.92 -23.85 -2.07
CA PRO A 164 -10.83 -23.44 -3.14
C PRO A 164 -11.62 -22.15 -2.81
N ASP A 165 -11.86 -21.88 -1.52
CA ASP A 165 -12.61 -20.69 -1.08
C ASP A 165 -11.77 -19.40 -1.07
N SER A 166 -10.44 -19.50 -1.09
CA SER A 166 -9.54 -18.33 -1.17
C SER A 166 -9.75 -17.53 -2.47
N SER A 167 -10.09 -18.21 -3.57
CA SER A 167 -10.43 -17.59 -4.86
C SER A 167 -11.87 -17.07 -4.96
N LYS A 168 -12.76 -17.45 -4.04
CA LYS A 168 -14.18 -17.07 -4.11
C LYS A 168 -14.48 -15.74 -3.42
N ASN A 169 -13.72 -15.40 -2.37
CA ASN A 169 -13.97 -14.25 -1.50
C ASN A 169 -13.45 -12.89 -2.03
N GLY A 170 -13.43 -12.72 -3.37
CA GLY A 170 -13.14 -11.44 -4.04
C GLY A 170 -14.35 -10.52 -4.22
N SER A 171 -15.51 -10.86 -3.65
CA SER A 171 -16.68 -9.97 -3.68
C SER A 171 -16.49 -8.82 -2.69
N PRO A 172 -16.88 -7.58 -3.03
CA PRO A 172 -17.20 -6.60 -2.00
C PRO A 172 -18.36 -7.21 -1.22
N ILE A 173 -18.12 -7.55 0.04
CA ILE A 173 -19.14 -8.02 0.95
C ILE A 173 -19.57 -6.76 1.71
N GLY A 174 -20.83 -6.38 1.52
CA GLY A 174 -21.40 -5.10 1.97
C GLY A 174 -21.60 -4.97 3.46
#